data_AF-A0A968MKN6-F1
#
_entry.id   AF-A0A968MKN6-F1
#
_cell.length_a   1.000
_cell.length_b   1.000
_cell.length_c   1.000
_cell.angle_alpha   90.00
_cell.angle_beta   90.00
_cell.angle_gamma   90.00
#
_symmetry.space_group_name_H-M   'P 1'
#
loop_
_entity.id
_entity.type
_entity.pdbx_description
1 polymer ?
#
loop_
_entity_poly.entity_id
_entity_poly.type
_entity_poly.pdbx_seq_one_letter_code
_entity_poly.pdbx_strand_id
1 'polypeptide(L)'
;MSRSGLSSVPNLDEDVLGHLFAEAERALLDVEGRPDEPHRRVILREAEPEDIEELRLAVAELFDGYPSLSSEVEVLLEQLRVGGVRSTARALEVRPHVLQLVRLSLEIFFRRHPSAESFETSREEEDDDLDEEAPSPAEIYAGHRRLWQSLRSWVS
;
A
#
# COMPACT_ATOMS: atom_id res chain seq x y z
N MET A 1 -31.74 -23.13 -0.17
CA MET A 1 -30.95 -22.08 -0.84
C MET A 1 -30.41 -21.15 0.23
N SER A 2 -29.21 -21.41 0.73
CA SER A 2 -28.57 -20.59 1.77
C SER A 2 -27.73 -19.51 1.11
N ARG A 3 -28.27 -18.29 1.05
CA ARG A 3 -27.50 -17.05 0.84
C ARG A 3 -27.42 -16.37 2.20
N SER A 4 -26.24 -16.39 2.82
CA SER A 4 -25.79 -15.46 3.86
C SER A 4 -24.39 -15.86 4.29
N GLY A 5 -23.43 -15.53 3.43
CA GLY A 5 -22.01 -15.46 3.76
C GLY A 5 -21.51 -14.12 3.27
N LEU A 6 -22.16 -13.03 3.69
CA LEU A 6 -21.56 -11.70 3.58
C LEU A 6 -20.38 -11.73 4.55
N SER A 7 -19.20 -12.06 4.04
CA SER A 7 -17.95 -11.72 4.69
C SER A 7 -18.01 -10.20 4.88
N SER A 8 -18.37 -9.78 6.08
CA SER A 8 -18.50 -8.38 6.43
C SER A 8 -17.12 -7.78 6.34
N VAL A 9 -16.90 -6.89 5.38
CA VAL A 9 -15.76 -5.98 5.39
C VAL A 9 -15.73 -5.35 6.79
N PRO A 10 -14.69 -5.61 7.60
CA PRO A 10 -14.55 -5.05 8.94
C PRO A 10 -14.65 -3.53 8.89
N ASN A 11 -15.06 -2.93 10.01
CA ASN A 11 -15.44 -1.51 10.13
C ASN A 11 -14.41 -0.58 9.47
N LEU A 12 -14.60 -0.34 8.17
CA LEU A 12 -13.78 0.52 7.36
C LEU A 12 -14.26 1.93 7.63
N ASP A 13 -13.39 2.74 8.20
CA ASP A 13 -13.59 4.18 8.30
C ASP A 13 -12.85 4.90 7.17
N GLU A 14 -13.13 6.19 7.05
CA GLU A 14 -12.52 7.05 6.04
C GLU A 14 -11.00 7.13 6.21
N ASP A 15 -10.51 7.13 7.45
CA ASP A 15 -9.08 7.18 7.75
C ASP A 15 -8.33 5.95 7.22
N VAL A 16 -8.86 4.75 7.44
CA VAL A 16 -8.26 3.50 6.96
C VAL A 16 -8.29 3.43 5.43
N LEU A 17 -9.39 3.85 4.80
CA LEU A 17 -9.45 3.90 3.33
C LEU A 17 -8.50 4.96 2.76
N GLY A 18 -8.40 6.13 3.39
CA GLY A 18 -7.45 7.17 3.00
C GLY A 18 -6.00 6.67 3.06
N HIS A 19 -5.62 6.02 4.16
CA HIS A 19 -4.28 5.41 4.29
C HIS A 19 -4.05 4.28 3.28
N LEU A 20 -5.06 3.46 3.02
CA LEU A 20 -4.98 2.38 2.04
C LEU A 20 -4.65 2.93 0.65
N PHE A 21 -5.34 3.98 0.23
CA PHE A 21 -5.11 4.56 -1.09
C PHE A 21 -3.80 5.36 -1.17
N ALA A 22 -3.42 6.08 -0.11
CA ALA A 22 -2.11 6.74 -0.06
C ALA A 22 -0.97 5.72 -0.21
N GLU A 23 -1.06 4.57 0.47
CA GLU A 23 -0.05 3.51 0.33
C GLU A 23 -0.10 2.83 -1.04
N ALA A 24 -1.29 2.68 -1.64
CA ALA A 24 -1.43 2.15 -3.00
C ALA A 24 -0.78 3.08 -4.04
N GLU A 25 -1.04 4.40 -3.95
CA GLU A 25 -0.41 5.40 -4.82
C GLU A 25 1.11 5.41 -4.65
N ARG A 26 1.60 5.39 -3.41
CA ARG A 26 3.05 5.30 -3.14
C ARG A 26 3.67 4.04 -3.76
N ALA A 27 3.04 2.89 -3.59
CA ALA A 27 3.51 1.62 -4.15
C ALA A 27 3.52 1.63 -5.69
N LEU A 28 2.54 2.29 -6.31
CA LEU A 28 2.50 2.47 -7.76
C LEU A 28 3.63 3.37 -8.25
N LEU A 29 3.90 4.48 -7.57
CA LEU A 29 4.99 5.40 -7.92
C LEU A 29 6.36 4.71 -7.87
N ASP A 30 6.58 3.82 -6.90
CA ASP A 30 7.80 3.01 -6.80
C ASP A 30 8.03 2.12 -8.05
N VAL A 31 6.95 1.71 -8.74
CA VAL A 31 7.00 0.86 -9.94
C VAL A 31 6.98 1.68 -11.23
N GLU A 32 6.11 2.70 -11.30
CA GLU A 32 5.91 3.56 -12.47
C GLU A 32 7.09 4.47 -12.73
N GLY A 33 7.85 4.87 -11.69
CA GLY A 33 8.99 5.77 -11.82
C GLY A 33 10.17 5.25 -12.66
N ARG A 34 10.09 4.04 -13.23
CA ARG A 34 11.14 3.44 -14.08
C ARG A 34 10.57 2.65 -15.27
N PRO A 35 9.81 3.28 -16.19
CA PRO A 35 9.30 2.59 -17.38
C PRO A 35 10.38 2.41 -18.46
N ASP A 36 11.41 3.25 -18.45
CA ASP A 36 12.58 3.27 -19.31
C ASP A 36 13.70 2.30 -18.88
N GLU A 37 13.71 1.92 -17.60
CA GLU A 37 14.67 0.98 -17.02
C GLU A 37 13.95 -0.24 -16.38
N PRO A 38 13.31 -1.13 -17.17
CA PRO A 38 12.58 -2.29 -16.63
C PRO A 38 13.48 -3.25 -15.84
N HIS A 39 14.79 -3.27 -16.14
CA HIS A 39 15.80 -3.99 -15.37
C HIS A 39 16.04 -3.37 -13.99
N ARG A 40 15.87 -2.05 -13.81
CA ARG A 40 15.97 -1.37 -12.52
C ARG A 40 14.75 -1.54 -11.61
N ARG A 41 13.65 -2.12 -12.09
CA ARG A 41 12.58 -2.65 -11.23
C ARG A 41 13.10 -3.79 -10.33
N VAL A 42 14.20 -4.43 -10.74
CA VAL A 42 14.85 -5.56 -10.07
C VAL A 42 16.26 -5.20 -9.54
N ILE A 43 16.84 -4.05 -9.94
CA ILE A 43 18.19 -3.67 -9.48
C ILE A 43 18.14 -3.11 -8.06
N LEU A 44 18.33 -4.04 -7.12
CA LEU A 44 19.33 -3.99 -6.04
C LEU A 44 19.81 -2.56 -5.68
N ARG A 45 19.12 -1.90 -4.75
CA ARG A 45 19.87 -1.06 -3.80
C ARG A 45 20.80 -2.03 -3.08
N GLU A 46 22.11 -1.77 -3.15
CA GLU A 46 23.13 -2.64 -2.55
C GLU A 46 22.72 -2.96 -1.09
N ALA A 47 22.66 -4.26 -0.76
CA ALA A 47 22.35 -4.83 0.56
C ALA A 47 20.87 -4.88 1.04
N GLU A 48 19.90 -5.03 0.15
CA GLU A 48 18.56 -5.46 0.59
C GLU A 48 18.54 -6.98 0.86
N PRO A 49 17.85 -7.44 1.91
CA PRO A 49 17.59 -8.86 2.13
C PRO A 49 16.92 -9.53 0.91
N GLU A 50 17.35 -10.75 0.53
CA GLU A 50 16.81 -11.52 -0.62
C GLU A 50 15.27 -11.61 -0.61
N ASP A 51 14.69 -11.68 0.59
CA ASP A 51 13.27 -11.82 0.82
C ASP A 51 12.47 -10.52 0.52
N ILE A 52 13.13 -9.37 0.37
CA ILE A 52 12.53 -8.10 -0.09
C ILE A 52 12.52 -8.02 -1.63
N GLU A 53 13.51 -8.59 -2.29
CA GLU A 53 13.58 -8.63 -3.77
C GLU A 53 12.42 -9.44 -4.35
N GLU A 54 12.13 -10.60 -3.76
CA GLU A 54 10.98 -11.43 -4.14
C GLU A 54 9.66 -10.66 -4.02
N LEU A 55 9.50 -9.85 -2.97
CA LEU A 55 8.31 -9.02 -2.78
C LEU A 55 8.21 -7.89 -3.81
N ARG A 56 9.33 -7.23 -4.13
CA ARG A 56 9.38 -6.21 -5.19
C ARG A 56 9.04 -6.80 -6.55
N LEU A 57 9.55 -7.99 -6.86
CA LEU A 57 9.19 -8.71 -8.07
C LEU A 57 7.69 -9.04 -8.10
N ALA A 58 7.12 -9.50 -6.98
CA ALA A 58 5.68 -9.76 -6.88
C ALA A 58 4.83 -8.50 -7.10
N VAL A 59 5.29 -7.33 -6.65
CA VAL A 59 4.64 -6.03 -6.95
C VAL A 59 4.71 -5.73 -8.46
N ALA A 60 5.86 -5.91 -9.09
CA ALA A 60 6.02 -5.69 -10.53
C ALA A 60 5.16 -6.65 -11.37
N GLU A 61 5.12 -7.93 -11.02
CA GLU A 61 4.27 -8.93 -11.66
C GLU A 61 2.78 -8.61 -11.48
N LEU A 62 2.38 -8.12 -10.30
CA LEU A 62 1.03 -7.64 -10.08
C LEU A 62 0.69 -6.47 -11.00
N PHE A 63 1.59 -5.50 -11.15
CA PHE A 63 1.39 -4.37 -12.05
C PHE A 63 1.29 -4.82 -13.52
N ASP A 64 2.19 -5.67 -13.98
CA ASP A 64 2.18 -6.20 -15.36
C ASP A 64 0.92 -7.06 -15.62
N GLY A 65 0.42 -7.78 -14.61
CA GLY A 65 -0.81 -8.56 -14.68
C GLY A 65 -2.10 -7.72 -14.64
N TYR A 66 -2.04 -6.50 -14.10
CA TYR A 66 -3.16 -5.58 -13.99
C TYR A 66 -2.78 -4.15 -14.44
N PRO A 67 -2.63 -3.90 -15.75
CA PRO A 67 -2.21 -2.57 -16.25
C PRO A 67 -3.18 -1.42 -15.92
N SER A 68 -4.42 -1.74 -15.52
CA SER A 68 -5.42 -0.76 -15.07
C SER A 68 -5.25 -0.34 -13.61
N LEU A 69 -4.33 -0.93 -12.85
CA LEU A 69 -4.22 -0.77 -11.39
C LEU A 69 -4.15 0.71 -10.96
N SER A 70 -3.36 1.54 -11.65
CA SER A 70 -3.27 2.98 -11.37
C SER A 70 -4.61 3.69 -11.57
N SER A 71 -5.26 3.48 -12.71
CA SER A 71 -6.60 4.05 -12.98
C SER A 71 -7.67 3.54 -12.01
N GLU A 72 -7.54 2.31 -11.51
CA GLU A 72 -8.48 1.75 -10.54
C GLU A 72 -8.32 2.37 -9.16
N VAL A 73 -7.09 2.65 -8.72
CA VAL A 73 -6.82 3.38 -7.48
C VAL A 73 -7.38 4.79 -7.56
N GLU A 74 -7.16 5.50 -8.67
CA GLU A 74 -7.73 6.84 -8.89
C GLU A 74 -9.27 6.84 -8.85
N VAL A 75 -9.92 5.86 -9.49
CA VAL A 75 -11.38 5.71 -9.46
C VAL A 75 -11.89 5.45 -8.05
N LEU A 76 -11.21 4.60 -7.28
CA LEU A 76 -11.60 4.31 -5.89
C LEU A 76 -11.42 5.52 -4.97
N LEU A 77 -10.36 6.31 -5.17
CA LEU A 77 -10.14 7.57 -4.47
C LEU A 77 -11.22 8.60 -4.77
N GLU A 78 -11.55 8.80 -6.05
CA GLU A 78 -12.63 9.71 -6.43
C GLU A 78 -13.98 9.22 -5.89
N GLN A 79 -14.19 7.91 -5.89
CA GLN A 79 -15.37 7.31 -5.30
C GLN A 79 -15.43 7.50 -3.77
N LEU A 80 -14.29 7.49 -3.06
CA LEU A 80 -14.25 7.82 -1.65
C LEU A 80 -14.69 9.26 -1.42
N ARG A 81 -14.15 10.20 -2.21
CA ARG A 81 -14.46 11.64 -2.13
C ARG A 81 -15.92 11.95 -2.42
N VAL A 82 -16.51 11.32 -3.43
CA VAL A 82 -17.87 11.64 -3.93
C VAL A 82 -18.94 10.71 -3.36
N GLY A 83 -18.65 9.41 -3.32
CA GLY A 83 -19.59 8.35 -2.96
C GLY A 83 -19.45 7.85 -1.53
N GLY A 84 -18.41 8.28 -0.80
CA GLY A 84 -18.16 7.94 0.59
C GLY A 84 -17.70 6.50 0.84
N VAL A 85 -17.40 6.24 2.12
CA VAL A 85 -16.78 4.99 2.63
C VAL A 85 -17.50 3.73 2.17
N ARG A 86 -18.84 3.66 2.33
CA ARG A 86 -19.60 2.43 2.06
C ARG A 86 -19.55 2.02 0.59
N SER A 87 -19.69 2.98 -0.33
CA SER A 87 -19.67 2.67 -1.75
C SER A 87 -18.27 2.19 -2.15
N THR A 88 -17.24 2.85 -1.64
CA THR A 88 -15.83 2.56 -1.89
C THR A 88 -15.44 1.19 -1.37
N ALA A 89 -15.84 0.85 -0.14
CA ALA A 89 -15.63 -0.48 0.43
C ALA A 89 -16.22 -1.58 -0.49
N ARG A 90 -17.43 -1.38 -1.00
CA ARG A 90 -18.06 -2.33 -1.94
C ARG A 90 -17.34 -2.40 -3.29
N ALA A 91 -16.81 -1.27 -3.77
CA ALA A 91 -16.01 -1.26 -4.99
C ALA A 91 -14.65 -1.95 -4.81
N LEU A 92 -14.08 -1.88 -3.61
CA LEU A 92 -12.84 -2.54 -3.23
C LEU A 92 -12.99 -4.05 -3.11
N GLU A 93 -14.15 -4.56 -2.67
CA GLU A 93 -14.46 -6.01 -2.60
C GLU A 93 -14.25 -6.73 -3.94
N VAL A 94 -14.49 -6.06 -5.07
CA VAL A 94 -14.34 -6.63 -6.41
C VAL A 94 -12.98 -6.33 -7.06
N ARG A 95 -12.05 -5.71 -6.33
CA ARG A 95 -10.71 -5.32 -6.78
C ARG A 95 -9.63 -5.85 -5.83
N PRO A 96 -9.48 -7.18 -5.72
CA PRO A 96 -8.57 -7.80 -4.76
C PRO A 96 -7.09 -7.46 -5.02
N HIS A 97 -6.73 -7.11 -6.26
CA HIS A 97 -5.38 -6.71 -6.64
C HIS A 97 -4.94 -5.38 -6.02
N VAL A 98 -5.85 -4.42 -5.80
CA VAL A 98 -5.54 -3.18 -5.06
C VAL A 98 -5.16 -3.51 -3.61
N LEU A 99 -5.89 -4.44 -2.98
CA LEU A 99 -5.56 -4.92 -1.63
C LEU A 99 -4.23 -5.66 -1.61
N GLN A 100 -3.96 -6.47 -2.64
CA GLN A 100 -2.72 -7.22 -2.76
C GLN A 100 -1.51 -6.29 -2.92
N LEU A 101 -1.64 -5.22 -3.71
CA LEU A 101 -0.62 -4.19 -3.87
C LEU A 101 -0.25 -3.58 -2.52
N VAL A 102 -1.25 -3.08 -1.79
CA VAL A 102 -1.04 -2.46 -0.47
C VAL A 102 -0.42 -3.45 0.51
N ARG A 103 -0.83 -4.73 0.48
CA ARG A 103 -0.23 -5.76 1.33
C ARG A 103 1.25 -6.00 1.04
N LEU A 104 1.60 -6.19 -0.23
CA LEU A 104 2.99 -6.38 -0.63
C LEU A 104 3.83 -5.17 -0.25
N SER A 105 3.28 -3.97 -0.46
CA SER A 105 3.93 -2.72 -0.12
C SER A 105 4.18 -2.57 1.39
N LEU A 106 3.18 -2.87 2.23
CA LEU A 106 3.33 -2.87 3.69
C LEU A 106 4.28 -3.96 4.19
N GLU A 107 4.29 -5.14 3.57
CA GLU A 107 5.23 -6.21 3.90
C GLU A 107 6.67 -5.76 3.64
N ILE A 108 6.93 -5.12 2.48
CA ILE A 108 8.23 -4.51 2.17
C ILE A 108 8.58 -3.46 3.23
N PHE A 109 7.65 -2.56 3.57
CA PHE A 109 7.85 -1.52 4.58
C PHE A 109 8.27 -2.11 5.93
N PHE A 110 7.52 -3.09 6.47
CA PHE A 110 7.81 -3.66 7.79
C PHE A 110 9.06 -4.56 7.82
N ARG A 111 9.48 -5.12 6.68
CA ARG A 111 10.76 -5.82 6.59
C ARG A 111 11.94 -4.88 6.59
N ARG A 112 11.83 -3.74 5.89
CA ARG A 112 12.85 -2.68 5.94
C ARG A 112 12.91 -1.97 7.28
N HIS A 113 11.75 -1.76 7.88
CA HIS A 113 11.62 -1.04 9.14
C HIS A 113 10.86 -1.87 10.16
N PRO A 114 11.53 -2.80 10.86
CA PRO A 114 10.90 -3.66 11.87
C PRO A 114 10.36 -2.90 13.08
N SER A 115 10.86 -1.68 13.33
CA SER A 115 10.43 -0.81 14.42
C SER A 115 10.23 0.64 13.96
N ALA A 116 9.45 1.41 14.74
CA ALA A 116 9.29 2.84 14.50
C ALA A 116 10.64 3.57 14.59
N GLU A 117 11.49 3.18 15.55
CA GLU A 117 12.85 3.70 15.70
C GLU A 117 13.71 3.46 14.44
N SER A 118 13.67 2.26 13.85
CA SER A 118 14.44 2.01 12.62
C SER A 118 13.92 2.80 11.42
N PHE A 119 12.62 3.11 11.39
CA PHE A 119 12.04 3.98 10.37
C PHE A 119 12.46 5.44 10.56
N GLU A 120 12.37 5.94 11.79
CA GLU A 120 12.83 7.29 12.17
C GLU A 120 14.30 7.50 11.81
N THR A 121 15.19 6.60 12.22
CA THR A 121 16.62 6.68 11.87
C THR A 121 16.85 6.68 10.36
N SER A 122 16.14 5.82 9.60
CA SER A 122 16.29 5.80 8.15
C SER A 122 15.83 7.09 7.47
N ARG A 123 14.84 7.79 8.05
CA ARG A 123 14.37 9.09 7.56
C ARG A 123 15.33 10.22 7.88
N GLU A 124 15.87 10.23 9.09
CA GLU A 124 16.90 11.20 9.50
C GLU A 124 18.17 11.11 8.64
N GLU A 125 18.49 9.93 8.10
CA GLU A 125 19.60 9.72 7.18
C GLU A 125 19.29 10.12 5.72
N GLU A 126 18.01 10.16 5.33
CA GLU A 126 17.54 10.44 3.97
C GLU A 126 17.12 11.90 3.73
N ASP A 127 16.84 12.69 4.77
CA ASP A 127 16.20 14.01 4.63
C ASP A 127 17.11 15.23 4.93
N ASP A 128 17.41 16.00 3.89
CA ASP A 128 17.83 17.42 3.93
C ASP A 128 16.65 18.39 3.66
N ASP A 129 15.46 17.93 3.25
CA ASP A 129 14.34 18.77 2.75
C ASP A 129 12.93 18.31 3.22
N LEU A 130 12.72 18.14 4.53
CA LEU A 130 11.37 17.86 5.05
C LEU A 130 10.44 19.08 4.98
N ASP A 131 9.31 18.92 4.30
CA ASP A 131 8.17 19.83 4.35
C ASP A 131 7.54 19.80 5.76
N GLU A 132 7.46 20.95 6.44
CA GLU A 132 6.96 21.07 7.83
C GLU A 132 5.49 20.65 7.98
N GLU A 133 4.74 20.53 6.87
CA GLU A 133 3.34 20.09 6.86
C GLU A 133 3.17 18.56 6.74
N ALA A 134 4.26 17.80 6.55
CA ALA A 134 4.19 16.35 6.40
C ALA A 134 3.91 15.63 7.74
N PRO A 135 3.18 14.48 7.73
CA PRO A 135 3.01 13.65 8.90
C PRO A 135 4.36 13.20 9.47
N SER A 136 4.47 13.16 10.80
CA SER A 136 5.70 12.70 11.45
C SER A 136 5.98 11.21 11.11
N PRO A 137 7.25 10.77 11.12
CA PRO A 137 7.58 9.36 10.87
C PRO A 137 6.82 8.39 11.79
N ALA A 138 6.63 8.77 13.06
CA ALA A 138 5.85 8.00 14.03
C ALA A 138 4.38 7.84 13.62
N GLU A 139 3.75 8.91 13.10
CA GLU A 139 2.37 8.87 12.60
C GLU A 139 2.23 7.97 11.37
N ILE A 140 3.17 8.06 10.42
CA ILE A 140 3.21 7.20 9.24
C ILE A 140 3.32 5.73 9.66
N TYR A 141 4.28 5.42 10.54
CA TYR A 141 4.50 4.05 11.02
C TYR A 141 3.26 3.49 11.74
N ALA A 142 2.62 4.31 12.59
CA ALA A 142 1.39 3.93 13.28
C ALA A 142 0.22 3.70 12.30
N GLY A 143 0.08 4.55 11.29
CA GLY A 143 -0.90 4.42 10.21
C GLY A 143 -0.72 3.12 9.44
N HIS A 144 0.49 2.82 8.97
CA HIS A 144 0.83 1.56 8.31
C HIS A 144 0.52 0.34 9.19
N ARG A 145 0.82 0.42 10.49
CA ARG A 145 0.56 -0.70 11.41
C ARG A 145 -0.93 -0.94 11.61
N ARG A 146 -1.72 0.13 11.76
CA ARG A 146 -3.19 0.05 11.86
C ARG A 146 -3.80 -0.51 10.58
N LEU A 147 -3.33 -0.06 9.42
CA LEU A 147 -3.77 -0.56 8.12
C LEU A 147 -3.44 -2.05 7.96
N TRP A 148 -2.21 -2.46 8.28
CA TRP A 148 -1.79 -3.87 8.23
C TRP A 148 -2.64 -4.79 9.10
N GLN A 149 -2.93 -4.37 10.34
CA GLN A 149 -3.81 -5.10 11.25
C GLN A 149 -5.23 -5.22 10.69
N SER A 150 -5.74 -4.14 10.09
CA SER A 150 -7.05 -4.11 9.46
C SER A 150 -7.10 -5.08 8.28
N LEU A 151 -6.12 -5.04 7.37
CA LEU A 151 -6.06 -5.91 6.19
C LEU A 151 -5.94 -7.40 6.52
N ARG A 152 -5.25 -7.76 7.61
CA ARG A 152 -5.17 -9.15 8.09
C ARG A 152 -6.54 -9.71 8.47
N SER A 153 -7.39 -8.89 9.08
CA SER A 153 -8.75 -9.29 9.46
C SER A 153 -9.70 -9.51 8.27
N TRP A 154 -9.30 -9.16 7.04
CA TRP A 154 -10.16 -9.28 5.84
C TRP A 154 -9.95 -10.59 5.08
N VAL A 155 -8.89 -11.34 5.41
CA VAL A 155 -8.52 -12.63 4.77
C VAL A 155 -8.82 -13.82 5.67
N SER A 156 -9.28 -13.58 6.90
CA SER A 156 -9.56 -14.62 7.90
C SER A 156 -10.99 -15.13 7.82
#